data_AF-A0A974YVM1-F1
#
_entry.id   AF-A0A974YVM1-F1
#
_cell.length_a   1.000
_cell.length_b   1.000
_cell.length_c   1.000
_cell.angle_alpha   90.00
_cell.angle_beta   90.00
_cell.angle_gamma   90.00
#
_symmetry.space_group_name_H-M   'P 1'
#
loop_
_entity.id
_entity.type
_entity.pdbx_description
1 polymer ?
#
loop_
_entity_poly.entity_id
_entity_poly.type
_entity_poly.pdbx_seq_one_letter_code
_entity_poly.pdbx_strand_id
1 'polypeptide(L)' 'MKKLNWYYKGIIFAVFVLISNSAIDLVAGDFTFDNMEKRVLLSLISGLIFGLFMKYKDQRQSKKSEM' A
#
# COMPACT_ATOMS: atom_id res chain seq x y z
N MET A 1 7.14 -16.68 -14.22
CA MET A 1 6.51 -16.05 -13.03
C MET A 1 5.50 -15.02 -13.52
N LYS A 2 4.21 -15.15 -13.21
CA LYS A 2 3.17 -14.21 -13.67
C LYS A 2 3.50 -12.81 -13.11
N LYS A 3 3.60 -11.79 -13.98
CA LYS A 3 3.77 -10.39 -13.56
C LYS A 3 2.61 -10.05 -12.63
N LEU A 4 2.88 -9.98 -11.33
CA LEU A 4 1.90 -9.56 -10.32
C LEU A 4 1.41 -8.17 -10.72
N ASN A 5 0.12 -8.06 -11.03
CA ASN A 5 -0.50 -6.82 -11.47
C ASN A 5 -0.25 -5.74 -10.40
N TRP A 6 0.13 -4.54 -10.82
CA TRP A 6 0.49 -3.43 -9.92
C TRP A 6 -0.61 -3.14 -8.89
N TYR A 7 -1.86 -3.40 -9.27
CA TYR A 7 -3.03 -3.31 -8.39
C TYR A 7 -2.95 -4.26 -7.20
N TYR A 8 -2.59 -5.53 -7.41
CA TYR A 8 -2.43 -6.50 -6.32
C TYR A 8 -1.28 -6.10 -5.38
N LYS A 9 -0.19 -5.55 -5.92
CA LYS A 9 0.92 -5.03 -5.10
C LYS A 9 0.46 -3.87 -4.21
N GLY A 10 -0.38 -2.98 -4.75
CA GLY A 10 -0.99 -1.87 -3.99
C GLY A 10 -1.93 -2.35 -2.89
N ILE A 11 -2.79 -3.33 -3.16
CA ILE A 11 -3.69 -3.91 -2.15
C ILE A 11 -2.92 -4.58 -1.02
N ILE A 12 -1.92 -5.41 -1.35
CA ILE A 12 -1.09 -6.08 -0.33
C ILE A 12 -0.40 -5.04 0.55
N PHE A 13 0.09 -3.95 -0.04
CA PHE A 13 0.69 -2.85 0.70
C PHE A 13 -0.33 -2.13 1.60
N ALA A 14 -1.54 -1.83 1.12
CA ALA A 14 -2.60 -1.23 1.94
C ALA A 14 -2.92 -2.08 3.16
N VAL A 15 -3.10 -3.39 2.97
CA VAL A 15 -3.38 -4.34 4.06
C VAL A 15 -2.22 -4.37 5.06
N PHE A 16 -0.98 -4.39 4.59
CA PHE A 16 0.19 -4.34 5.45
C PHE A 16 0.24 -3.06 6.29
N VAL A 17 0.04 -1.90 5.66
CA VAL A 17 0.00 -0.59 6.35
C VAL A 17 -1.12 -0.54 7.39
N LEU A 18 -2.29 -1.08 7.08
CA LEU A 18 -3.41 -1.12 8.02
C LEU A 18 -3.08 -1.95 9.26
N ILE A 19 -2.48 -3.13 9.07
CA ILE A 19 -2.06 -4.01 10.17
C ILE A 19 -0.96 -3.34 10.99
N SER A 20 0.05 -2.77 10.35
CA SER A 20 1.16 -2.09 11.04
C SER A 20 0.68 -0.89 11.85
N ASN A 21 -0.18 -0.03 11.28
CA ASN A 21 -0.75 1.08 12.04
C ASN A 21 -1.57 0.58 13.22
N SER A 22 -2.42 -0.43 13.01
CA SER A 22 -3.21 -1.02 14.10
C SER A 22 -2.33 -1.60 15.22
N ALA A 23 -1.21 -2.23 14.87
CA ALA A 23 -0.23 -2.73 15.84
C ALA A 23 0.48 -1.59 16.59
N ILE A 24 0.88 -0.52 15.90
CA ILE A 24 1.51 0.66 16.53
C ILE A 24 0.54 1.30 17.53
N ASP A 25 -0.71 1.48 17.14
CA ASP A 25 -1.73 2.06 18.03
C ASP A 25 -2.04 1.17 19.23
N LEU A 26 -2.01 -0.16 19.04
CA LEU A 26 -2.15 -1.12 20.14
C LEU A 26 -0.98 -1.01 21.14
N VAL A 27 0.25 -0.88 20.63
CA VAL A 27 1.46 -0.74 21.46
C VAL A 27 1.52 0.63 22.15
N ALA A 28 1.01 1.69 21.50
CA ALA A 28 0.97 3.04 22.04
C ALA A 28 -0.11 3.22 23.14
N GLY A 29 -1.05 2.28 23.27
CA GLY A 29 -2.18 2.40 24.21
C GLY A 29 -3.32 3.30 23.69
N ASP A 30 -3.18 3.90 22.52
CA ASP A 30 -4.16 4.78 21.87
C ASP A 30 -5.08 4.03 20.89
N PHE A 31 -5.28 2.73 21.09
CA PHE A 31 -6.15 1.92 20.24
C PHE A 31 -7.62 2.31 20.44
N THR A 32 -8.10 3.25 19.63
CA THR A 32 -9.50 3.69 19.59
C THR A 32 -10.16 3.33 18.27
N PHE A 33 -11.41 2.86 18.35
CA PHE A 33 -12.23 2.55 17.17
C PHE A 33 -12.68 3.80 16.40
N ASP A 34 -12.72 4.98 17.03
CA ASP A 34 -13.06 6.26 16.38
C ASP A 34 -12.11 6.62 15.23
N ASN A 35 -10.84 6.21 15.33
CA ASN A 35 -9.85 6.49 14.29
C ASN A 35 -9.74 5.36 13.26
N MET A 36 -10.54 4.30 13.37
CA MET A 36 -10.43 3.12 12.52
C MET A 36 -10.81 3.46 11.06
N GLU A 37 -11.85 4.26 10.84
CA GLU A 37 -12.24 4.73 9.51
C GLU A 37 -11.14 5.55 8.84
N LYS A 38 -10.53 6.47 9.59
CA LYS A 38 -9.40 7.28 9.12
C LYS A 38 -8.20 6.39 8.76
N ARG A 39 -7.90 5.38 9.57
CA ARG A 39 -6.81 4.42 9.28
C ARG A 39 -7.08 3.61 8.03
N VAL A 40 -8.31 3.14 7.84
CA VAL A 40 -8.71 2.39 6.63
C VAL A 40 -8.55 3.29 5.40
N LEU A 41 -9.06 4.52 5.43
CA LEU A 41 -8.89 5.50 4.34
C LEU A 41 -7.42 5.79 4.06
N LEU A 42 -6.61 6.08 5.08
CA LEU A 42 -5.17 6.30 4.95
C LEU A 42 -4.47 5.08 4.33
N SER A 43 -4.78 3.88 4.79
CA SER A 43 -4.18 2.65 4.27
C SER A 43 -4.51 2.42 2.80
N LEU A 44 -5.76 2.69 2.39
CA LEU A 44 -6.21 2.60 1.00
C LEU A 44 -5.51 3.63 0.12
N ILE A 45 -5.42 4.89 0.57
CA ILE A 45 -4.72 5.96 -0.15
C ILE A 45 -3.24 5.60 -0.31
N SER A 46 -2.57 5.15 0.76
CA SER A 46 -1.16 4.73 0.71
C SER A 46 -0.94 3.57 -0.25
N GLY A 47 -1.82 2.55 -0.24
CA GLY A 47 -1.76 1.43 -1.18
C GLY A 47 -1.98 1.84 -2.63
N LEU A 48 -2.88 2.78 -2.88
CA LEU A 48 -3.18 3.26 -4.23
C LEU A 48 -2.01 4.08 -4.78
N ILE A 49 -1.43 4.98 -3.98
CA ILE A 49 -0.21 5.73 -4.33
C ILE A 49 0.95 4.77 -4.62
N PHE A 50 1.17 3.77 -3.77
CA PHE A 50 2.24 2.79 -3.95
C PHE A 50 2.04 1.93 -5.21
N GLY A 51 0.80 1.48 -5.46
CA GLY A 51 0.44 0.74 -6.66
C GLY A 51 0.70 1.55 -7.93
N LEU A 52 0.30 2.83 -7.94
CA LEU A 52 0.58 3.74 -9.05
C LEU A 52 2.08 3.97 -9.27
N PHE A 53 2.85 4.12 -8.19
CA PHE A 53 4.31 4.25 -8.28
C PHE A 53 4.95 2.99 -8.88
N MET A 54 4.49 1.81 -8.46
CA MET A 54 4.95 0.54 -9.03
C MET A 54 4.59 0.40 -10.52
N LYS A 55 3.39 0.81 -10.92
CA LYS A 55 2.98 0.86 -12.34
C LYS A 55 3.92 1.76 -13.14
N TYR A 56 4.21 2.96 -12.63
CA TYR A 56 5.09 3.91 -13.30
C TYR A 56 6.53 3.39 -13.42
N LYS A 57 7.03 2.71 -12.38
CA LYS A 57 8.36 2.09 -12.39
C LYS A 57 8.45 0.94 -13.39
N ASP A 58 7.43 0.09 -13.47
CA ASP A 58 7.37 -1.04 -14.41
C ASP A 58 7.36 -0.54 -15.86
N GLN A 59 6.63 0.54 -16.14
CA GLN A 59 6.64 1.19 -17.47
C GLN A 59 8.01 1.77 -17.84
N ARG A 60 8.74 2.39 -16.89
CA ARG A 60 10.10 2.87 -17.14
C ARG A 60 11.11 1.74 -17.34
N GLN A 61 10.98 0.64 -16.60
CA GLN A 61 11.86 -0.52 -16.76
C GLN A 61 11.65 -1.22 -18.10
N SER A 62 10.41 -1.30 -18.59
CA SER A 62 10.12 -1.80 -19.94
C SER A 62 10.81 -0.96 -21.01
N LYS A 63 10.75 0.39 -20.91
CA LYS A 63 11.39 1.30 -21.86
C LYS A 63 12.91 1.26 -21.85
N LYS A 64 13.53 1.02 -20.69
CA LYS A 64 15.00 0.96 -20.55
C LYS A 64 15.58 -0.35 -21.07
N SER A 65 14.77 -1.41 -21.22
CA SER A 65 15.22 -2.69 -21.75
C SER A 65 15.15 -2.78 -23.29
N GLU A 66 14.61 -1.74 -23.96
CA GLU A 66 14.52 -1.63 -25.42
C GLU A 66 15.57 -0.67 -26.01
N MET A 67 16.37 -0.01 -25.16
CA MET A 67 17.58 0.77 -25.52
C MET A 67 18.83 -0.01 -25.17
#